data_AF-A0A3A8AT19-F1
#
_entry.id   AF-A0A3A8AT19-F1
#
_cell.length_a   1.000
_cell.length_b   1.000
_cell.length_c   1.000
_cell.angle_alpha   90.00
_cell.angle_beta   90.00
_cell.angle_gamma   90.00
#
_symmetry.space_group_name_H-M   'P 1'
#
loop_
_entity.id
_entity.type
_entity.pdbx_description
1 polymer ?
#
loop_
_entity_poly.entity_id
_entity_poly.type
_entity_poly.pdbx_seq_one_letter_code
_entity_poly.pdbx_strand_id
1 'polypeptide(L)'
;MEQDICDVTLWLKEKSQEHSLLLWIDRHYFYPGPEIANVKVLTVPKHPEPLTAMARDAFVALGYVIENTGGDTYGYPLCDGHHSRHEAIQAFARIEAALRRWRSA
;
A
#
# COMPACT_ATOMS: atom_id res chain seq x y z
N MET A 1 -1.88 5.13 8.86
CA MET A 1 -2.41 4.06 7.99
C MET A 1 -3.25 4.59 6.85
N GLU A 2 -4.35 5.33 7.08
CA GLU A 2 -5.14 5.88 5.95
C GLU A 2 -4.29 6.70 4.97
N GLN A 3 -3.50 7.65 5.49
CA GLN A 3 -2.54 8.39 4.67
C GLN A 3 -1.53 7.47 3.98
N ASP A 4 -1.06 6.41 4.64
CA ASP A 4 -0.09 5.47 4.08
C ASP A 4 -0.71 4.65 2.94
N ILE A 5 -1.98 4.27 3.07
CA ILE A 5 -2.74 3.61 2.01
C ILE A 5 -2.91 4.55 0.82
N CYS A 6 -3.27 5.81 1.05
CA CYS A 6 -3.34 6.82 -0.01
C CYS A 6 -1.98 7.02 -0.68
N ASP A 7 -0.92 7.21 0.09
CA ASP A 7 0.42 7.45 -0.44
C ASP A 7 0.95 6.25 -1.24
N VAL A 8 0.75 5.02 -0.74
CA VAL A 8 1.13 3.80 -1.47
C VAL A 8 0.28 3.64 -2.74
N THR A 9 -1.01 3.98 -2.69
CA THR A 9 -1.88 3.94 -3.87
C THR A 9 -1.41 4.94 -4.94
N LEU A 10 -1.14 6.18 -4.55
CA LEU A 10 -0.65 7.23 -5.45
C LEU A 10 0.73 6.87 -6.01
N TRP A 11 1.65 6.43 -5.15
CA TRP A 11 2.98 5.99 -5.58
C TRP A 11 2.90 4.82 -6.56
N LEU A 12 2.05 3.81 -6.31
CA LEU A 12 1.85 2.69 -7.24
C LEU A 12 1.38 3.17 -8.60
N LYS A 13 0.36 4.04 -8.64
CA LYS A 13 -0.19 4.60 -9.88
C LYS A 13 0.88 5.34 -10.69
N GLU A 14 1.66 6.20 -10.03
CA GLU A 14 2.74 6.94 -10.66
C GLU A 14 3.88 6.02 -11.13
N LYS A 15 4.21 4.98 -10.35
CA LYS A 15 5.33 4.07 -10.63
C LYS A 15 5.03 3.10 -11.76
N SER A 16 3.80 2.58 -11.82
CA SER A 16 3.37 1.60 -12.83
C SER A 16 2.76 2.22 -14.07
N GLN A 17 2.44 3.52 -14.03
CA GLN A 17 1.61 4.22 -15.03
C GLN A 17 0.20 3.60 -15.18
N GLU A 18 -0.23 2.79 -14.20
CA GLU A 18 -1.56 2.18 -14.17
C GLU A 18 -2.47 3.00 -13.27
N HIS A 19 -3.35 3.81 -13.87
CA HIS A 19 -4.28 4.64 -13.12
C HIS A 19 -5.50 3.87 -12.61
N SER A 20 -5.81 2.73 -13.24
CA SER A 20 -6.94 1.86 -12.92
C SER A 20 -6.50 0.73 -11.98
N LEU A 21 -6.02 1.11 -10.80
CA LEU A 21 -5.70 0.19 -9.71
C LEU A 21 -6.39 0.58 -8.42
N LEU A 22 -6.70 -0.44 -7.63
CA LEU A 22 -7.30 -0.36 -6.31
C LEU A 22 -6.43 -1.15 -5.34
N LEU A 23 -6.09 -0.52 -4.21
CA LEU A 23 -5.34 -1.15 -3.13
C LEU A 23 -6.31 -1.62 -2.05
N TRP A 24 -6.25 -2.91 -1.74
CA TRP A 24 -7.07 -3.57 -0.73
C TRP A 24 -6.18 -4.04 0.43
N ILE A 25 -6.56 -3.65 1.64
CA ILE A 25 -5.83 -3.99 2.88
C ILE A 25 -6.78 -4.74 3.81
N ASP A 26 -6.38 -5.95 4.20
CA ASP A 26 -7.07 -6.71 5.25
C ASP A 26 -6.35 -6.49 6.58
N ARG A 27 -7.10 -6.19 7.64
CA ARG A 27 -6.57 -6.03 9.00
C ARG A 27 -7.25 -6.96 9.99
N HIS A 28 -6.52 -7.38 11.01
CA HIS A 28 -7.08 -8.14 12.13
C HIS A 28 -7.96 -7.25 13.01
N TYR A 29 -9.15 -7.72 13.41
CA TYR A 29 -10.08 -6.95 14.25
C TYR A 29 -9.52 -6.55 15.63
N PHE A 30 -8.66 -7.37 16.21
CA PHE A 30 -8.26 -7.27 17.62
C PHE A 30 -6.80 -6.90 17.84
N TYR A 31 -6.07 -6.48 16.80
CA TYR A 31 -4.65 -6.12 16.92
C TYR A 31 -4.45 -4.59 16.87
N PRO A 32 -3.94 -3.98 17.95
CA PRO A 32 -3.78 -2.52 18.03
C PRO A 32 -2.55 -1.98 17.29
N GLY A 33 -1.67 -2.86 16.77
CA GLY A 33 -0.42 -2.49 16.12
C GLY A 33 -0.54 -2.15 14.62
N PRO A 34 0.60 -1.78 13.99
CA PRO A 34 0.72 -1.61 12.53
C PRO A 34 0.78 -2.97 11.82
N GLU A 35 -0.13 -3.87 12.18
CA GLU A 35 -0.23 -5.20 11.58
C GLU A 35 -1.27 -5.17 10.45
N ILE A 36 -0.85 -5.74 9.32
CA ILE A 36 -1.67 -5.95 8.14
C ILE A 36 -1.76 -7.46 7.92
N ALA A 37 -2.98 -7.98 7.82
CA ALA A 37 -3.17 -9.40 7.55
C ALA A 37 -2.81 -9.72 6.08
N ASN A 38 -3.21 -8.84 5.17
CA ASN A 38 -2.98 -9.01 3.75
C ASN A 38 -3.02 -7.67 2.99
N VAL A 39 -2.26 -7.63 1.89
CA VAL A 39 -2.20 -6.50 0.94
C VAL A 39 -2.47 -7.09 -0.44
N LYS A 40 -3.40 -6.50 -1.19
CA LYS A 40 -3.75 -6.94 -2.53
C LYS A 40 -4.00 -5.75 -3.44
N VAL A 41 -3.43 -5.79 -4.65
CA VAL A 41 -3.78 -4.84 -5.71
C VAL A 41 -4.81 -5.49 -6.64
N LEU A 42 -5.86 -4.75 -6.99
CA LEU A 42 -6.84 -5.13 -7.99
C LEU A 42 -6.71 -4.18 -9.19
N THR A 43 -6.51 -4.71 -10.39
CA THR A 43 -6.32 -3.93 -11.63
C THR A 43 -6.79 -4.72 -12.86
N VAL A 44 -7.00 -4.03 -13.98
CA VAL A 44 -7.40 -4.60 -15.27
C VAL A 44 -6.49 -4.00 -16.36
N PRO A 45 -5.72 -4.81 -17.15
CA PRO A 45 -5.66 -6.28 -17.23
C PRO A 45 -4.60 -6.98 -16.32
N LYS A 46 -4.62 -8.32 -16.38
CA LYS A 46 -4.50 -9.33 -15.29
C LYS A 46 -3.09 -9.73 -14.78
N HIS A 47 -2.22 -8.80 -14.42
CA HIS A 47 -1.01 -9.16 -13.66
C HIS A 47 -0.81 -8.28 -12.42
N PRO A 48 -1.69 -8.40 -11.39
CA PRO A 48 -1.56 -7.62 -10.18
C PRO A 48 -0.40 -8.08 -9.29
N GLU A 49 0.22 -9.23 -9.54
CA GLU A 49 1.21 -9.83 -8.64
C GLU A 49 2.45 -8.94 -8.45
N PRO A 50 3.07 -8.38 -9.51
CA PRO A 50 4.19 -7.45 -9.33
C PRO A 50 3.77 -6.18 -8.56
N LEU A 51 2.58 -5.64 -8.84
CA LEU A 51 2.06 -4.46 -8.14
C LEU A 51 1.74 -4.77 -6.67
N THR A 52 1.23 -5.96 -6.40
CA THR A 52 0.95 -6.44 -5.04
C THR A 52 2.25 -6.61 -4.27
N ALA A 53 3.29 -7.18 -4.87
CA ALA A 53 4.61 -7.28 -4.27
C ALA A 53 5.21 -5.89 -3.97
N MET A 54 5.11 -4.96 -4.93
CA MET A 54 5.53 -3.56 -4.72
C MET A 54 4.79 -2.88 -3.58
N ALA A 55 3.47 -3.07 -3.50
CA ALA A 55 2.65 -2.53 -2.42
C ALA A 55 3.08 -3.09 -1.06
N ARG A 56 3.31 -4.41 -0.99
CA ARG A 56 3.80 -5.08 0.22
C ARG A 56 5.14 -4.52 0.67
N ASP A 57 6.11 -4.40 -0.23
CA ASP A 57 7.43 -3.83 0.06
C ASP A 57 7.32 -2.40 0.58
N ALA A 58 6.43 -1.59 0.01
CA ALA A 58 6.20 -0.23 0.46
C ALA A 58 5.67 -0.18 1.91
N PHE A 59 4.69 -1.03 2.26
CA PHE A 59 4.20 -1.11 3.64
C PHE A 59 5.27 -1.61 4.60
N VAL A 60 6.04 -2.64 4.24
CA VAL A 60 7.16 -3.12 5.07
C VAL A 60 8.19 -2.01 5.29
N ALA A 61 8.55 -1.26 4.24
CA ALA A 61 9.48 -0.14 4.34
C ALA A 61 8.95 1.04 5.18
N LEU A 62 7.63 1.16 5.34
CA LEU A 62 6.98 2.10 6.25
C LEU A 62 6.91 1.58 7.70
N GLY A 63 7.37 0.35 7.97
CA GLY A 63 7.42 -0.27 9.29
C GLY A 63 6.20 -1.14 9.63
N TYR A 64 5.36 -1.48 8.66
CA TYR A 64 4.26 -2.41 8.88
C TYR A 64 4.74 -3.86 8.92
N VAL A 65 4.13 -4.66 9.79
CA VAL A 65 4.27 -6.11 9.78
C VAL A 65 3.11 -6.68 8.95
N ILE A 66 3.44 -7.49 7.94
CA ILE A 66 2.43 -8.14 7.11
C ILE A 66 2.40 -9.64 7.44
N GLU A 67 1.48 -10.04 8.30
CA GLU A 67 1.36 -11.40 8.81
C GLU A 67 -0.11 -11.83 8.90
N ASN A 68 -0.41 -12.96 8.27
CA ASN A 68 -1.72 -13.58 8.40
C ASN A 68 -1.71 -14.54 9.60
N THR A 69 -2.33 -14.12 10.70
CA THR A 69 -2.44 -14.90 11.94
C THR A 69 -3.57 -15.94 11.90
N GLY A 70 -4.34 -16.01 10.81
CA GLY A 70 -5.53 -16.87 10.69
C GLY A 70 -6.76 -16.37 11.44
N GLY A 71 -6.68 -15.20 12.08
CA GLY A 71 -7.80 -14.53 12.74
C GLY A 71 -8.75 -13.84 11.77
N ASP A 72 -9.89 -13.39 12.30
CA ASP A 72 -10.87 -12.63 11.53
C ASP A 72 -10.28 -11.29 11.07
N THR A 73 -10.56 -10.95 9.81
CA THR A 73 -10.08 -9.73 9.18
C THR A 73 -11.22 -8.86 8.66
N TYR A 74 -10.93 -7.57 8.50
CA TYR A 74 -11.80 -6.62 7.83
C TYR A 74 -11.03 -5.80 6.81
N GLY A 75 -11.71 -5.44 5.72
CA GLY A 75 -11.18 -4.54 4.71
C GLY A 75 -11.07 -3.12 5.26
N TYR A 76 -9.89 -2.52 5.13
CA TYR A 76 -9.63 -1.15 5.53
C TYR A 76 -9.86 -0.19 4.36
N PRO A 77 -10.37 1.04 4.60
CA PRO A 77 -10.87 1.92 3.55
C PRO A 77 -9.87 2.20 2.41
N LEU A 78 -10.45 2.37 1.22
CA LEU A 78 -9.77 2.80 0.00
C LEU A 78 -9.39 4.29 0.07
N CYS A 79 -8.32 4.62 -0.64
CA CYS A 79 -8.05 5.97 -1.15
C CYS A 79 -9.21 6.41 -2.07
N ASP A 80 -9.86 7.53 -1.75
CA ASP A 80 -11.07 8.02 -2.43
C ASP A 80 -10.82 8.55 -3.85
N GLY A 81 -9.56 8.66 -4.25
CA GLY A 81 -9.12 9.03 -5.60
C GLY A 81 -9.13 10.54 -5.88
N HIS A 82 -9.55 11.39 -4.93
CA HIS A 82 -9.52 12.84 -5.11
C HIS A 82 -8.20 13.44 -4.62
N HIS A 83 -7.14 13.19 -5.38
CA HIS A 83 -5.81 13.73 -5.05
C HIS A 83 -5.27 14.64 -6.15
N SER A 84 -4.65 15.73 -5.73
CA SER A 84 -3.92 16.64 -6.59
C SER A 84 -2.61 16.01 -7.08
N ARG A 85 -2.09 16.53 -8.19
CA ARG A 85 -0.74 16.18 -8.67
C ARG A 85 0.35 16.45 -7.63
N HIS A 86 0.16 17.46 -6.78
CA HIS A 86 1.12 17.77 -5.73
C HIS A 86 1.20 16.67 -4.67
N GLU A 87 0.04 16.17 -4.23
CA GLU A 87 -0.05 15.04 -3.29
C GLU A 87 0.56 13.77 -3.88
N ALA A 88 0.33 13.49 -5.16
CA ALA A 88 0.97 12.35 -5.84
C ALA A 88 2.51 12.45 -5.82
N ILE A 89 3.07 13.64 -6.06
CA ILE A 89 4.53 13.87 -6.00
C ILE A 89 5.06 13.69 -4.57
N GLN A 90 4.35 14.21 -3.57
CA GLN A 90 4.75 14.07 -2.17
C GLN A 90 4.73 12.60 -1.72
N ALA A 91 3.65 11.88 -2.05
CA ALA A 91 3.52 10.45 -1.80
C ALA A 91 4.68 9.67 -2.45
N PHE A 92 4.95 9.95 -3.74
CA PHE A 92 6.04 9.31 -4.46
C PHE A 92 7.39 9.50 -3.76
N ALA A 93 7.73 10.74 -3.40
CA ALA A 93 8.97 11.05 -2.72
C ALA A 93 9.07 10.35 -1.35
N ARG A 94 7.97 10.32 -0.58
CA ARG A 94 7.91 9.69 0.73
C ARG A 94 8.14 8.18 0.66
N ILE A 95 7.45 7.48 -0.24
CA ILE A 95 7.55 6.02 -0.38
C ILE A 95 8.92 5.61 -0.94
N GLU A 96 9.44 6.30 -1.95
CA GLU A 96 10.79 6.03 -2.48
C GLU A 96 11.87 6.25 -1.41
N ALA A 97 11.75 7.28 -0.58
CA ALA A 97 12.67 7.51 0.53
C ALA A 97 12.60 6.41 1.59
N ALA A 98 11.40 5.91 1.92
CA ALA A 98 11.22 4.78 2.83
C ALA A 98 11.86 3.50 2.28
N LEU A 99 11.58 3.16 1.02
CA LEU A 99 12.16 1.99 0.34
C LEU A 99 13.69 2.05 0.29
N ARG A 100 14.28 3.22 0.00
CA ARG A 100 15.74 3.41 -0.01
C ARG A 100 16.35 3.15 1.36
N ARG A 101 15.76 3.69 2.42
CA ARG A 101 16.23 3.47 3.80
C ARG A 101 16.14 2.00 4.17
N TRP A 102 15.00 1.37 3.89
CA TRP A 102 14.76 -0.03 4.20
C TRP A 102 15.75 -0.98 3.49
N ARG A 103 16.06 -0.73 2.21
CA ARG A 103 17.02 -1.55 1.44
C ARG A 103 18.49 -1.34 1.81
N SER A 104 18.80 -0.26 2.54
CA SER A 104 20.17 0.07 2.96
C SER A 104 20.45 -0.35 4.42
N ALA A 105 19.44 -0.88 5.12
CA ALA A 105 19.53 -1.41 6.48
C ALA A 105 19.79 -2.91 6.44
#